data_AF-A0A966V6V6-F1
#
_entry.id   AF-A0A966V6V6-F1
#
_cell.length_a   1.000
_cell.length_b   1.000
_cell.length_c   1.000
_cell.angle_alpha   90.00
_cell.angle_beta   90.00
_cell.angle_gamma   90.00
#
_symmetry.space_group_name_H-M   'P 1'
#
loop_
_entity.id
_entity.type
_entity.pdbx_description
1 polymer ?
#
loop_
_entity_poly.entity_id
_entity_poly.type
_entity_poly.pdbx_seq_one_letter_code
_entity_poly.pdbx_strand_id
1 'polypeptide(L)'
;MYFAFLALIIVGILLLVSEVLWRKKIISGEFGRKYVHMSIGIFIATWPFFMLLEIIQLIGCAAIVVLFLSRKFNIFHAIHDVKRTTYGDILYPLSIVLISLLAQTDWIFSLAVLFLAVPDGMAAIAGKKLGNKHGNINVWNSKKTIVGTCTYVLFAYIVIGVGLLIGGKNTLVSNAGIVVLLPLVTAILEVISPYGLDNFTVPLVVVLTLNALTA
;
A
#
# COMPACT_ATOMS: atom_id res chain seq x y z
N MET A 1 21.96 10.66 5.39
CA MET A 1 21.31 11.96 5.07
C MET A 1 21.09 12.19 3.57
N TYR A 2 22.10 12.05 2.70
CA TYR A 2 21.92 12.26 1.24
C TYR A 2 20.81 11.41 0.61
N PHE A 3 20.74 10.12 0.93
CA PHE A 3 19.66 9.24 0.44
C PHE A 3 18.27 9.66 0.88
N ALA A 4 18.13 10.19 2.11
CA ALA A 4 16.85 10.68 2.63
C ALA A 4 16.37 11.91 1.86
N PHE A 5 17.29 12.84 1.59
CA PHE A 5 16.99 14.02 0.79
C PHE A 5 16.56 13.65 -0.64
N LEU A 6 17.29 12.74 -1.28
CA LEU A 6 16.94 12.23 -2.60
C LEU A 6 15.57 11.53 -2.61
N ALA A 7 15.28 10.71 -1.60
CA ALA A 7 13.99 10.04 -1.46
C ALA A 7 12.83 11.04 -1.33
N LEU A 8 13.00 12.10 -0.53
CA LEU A 8 12.00 13.16 -0.39
C LEU A 8 11.78 13.93 -1.70
N ILE A 9 12.85 14.20 -2.47
CA ILE A 9 12.73 14.79 -3.81
C ILE A 9 11.91 13.88 -4.72
N ILE A 10 12.20 12.58 -4.75
CA ILE A 10 11.48 11.63 -5.60
C ILE A 10 10.01 11.54 -5.20
N VAL A 11 9.70 11.46 -3.90
CA VAL A 11 8.31 11.50 -3.40
C VAL A 11 7.62 12.81 -3.81
N GLY A 12 8.30 13.95 -3.66
CA GLY A 12 7.79 15.25 -4.12
C GLY A 12 7.48 15.25 -5.62
N ILE A 13 8.37 14.71 -6.46
CA ILE A 13 8.14 14.58 -7.90
C ILE A 13 6.94 13.68 -8.18
N LEU A 14 6.82 12.52 -7.52
CA LEU A 14 5.67 11.62 -7.71
C LEU A 14 4.35 12.29 -7.34
N LEU A 15 4.32 13.06 -6.26
CA LEU A 15 3.15 13.86 -5.85
C LEU A 15 2.82 14.95 -6.86
N LEU A 16 3.82 15.69 -7.34
CA LEU A 16 3.65 16.74 -8.35
C LEU A 16 3.15 16.17 -9.68
N VAL A 17 3.73 15.07 -10.15
CA VAL A 17 3.29 14.37 -11.36
C VAL A 17 1.83 13.92 -11.20
N SER A 18 1.48 13.33 -10.07
CA SER A 18 0.10 12.91 -9.79
C SER A 18 -0.88 14.10 -9.80
N GLU A 19 -0.51 15.22 -9.20
CA GLU A 19 -1.31 16.44 -9.19
C GLU A 19 -1.46 17.05 -10.60
N VAL A 20 -0.39 17.05 -11.40
CA VAL A 20 -0.43 17.49 -12.81
C VAL A 20 -1.34 16.61 -13.65
N LEU A 21 -1.24 15.28 -13.50
CA LEU A 21 -2.11 14.32 -14.20
C LEU A 21 -3.58 14.52 -13.78
N TRP A 22 -3.82 14.82 -12.51
CA TRP A 22 -5.17 15.12 -12.01
C TRP A 22 -5.72 16.42 -12.61
N ARG A 23 -4.93 17.49 -12.63
CA ARG A 23 -5.33 18.78 -13.25
C ARG A 23 -5.59 18.65 -14.75
N LYS A 24 -4.84 17.79 -15.44
CA LYS A 24 -5.08 17.42 -16.85
C LYS A 24 -6.27 16.48 -17.05
N LYS A 25 -6.99 16.10 -15.98
CA LYS A 25 -8.12 15.15 -15.99
C LYS A 25 -7.77 13.77 -16.54
N ILE A 26 -6.49 13.40 -16.53
CA ILE A 26 -6.00 12.08 -16.95
C ILE A 26 -6.31 11.05 -15.86
N ILE A 27 -6.15 11.46 -14.59
CA ILE A 27 -6.49 10.65 -13.43
C ILE A 27 -7.49 11.43 -12.55
N SER A 28 -8.40 10.74 -11.88
CA SER A 28 -9.39 11.36 -10.97
C SER A 28 -10.03 10.31 -10.07
N GLY A 29 -10.71 10.75 -9.01
CA GLY A 29 -11.44 9.82 -8.16
C GLY A 29 -10.52 8.83 -7.43
N GLU A 30 -11.08 7.63 -7.18
CA GLU A 30 -10.32 6.48 -6.67
C GLU A 30 -9.12 6.09 -7.55
N PHE A 31 -9.18 6.33 -8.86
CA PHE A 31 -8.06 5.98 -9.73
C PHE A 31 -6.85 6.87 -9.47
N GLY A 32 -7.06 8.18 -9.31
CA GLY A 32 -5.99 9.12 -8.95
C GLY A 32 -5.37 8.78 -7.60
N ARG A 33 -6.21 8.51 -6.59
CA ARG A 33 -5.76 8.10 -5.27
C ARG A 33 -4.94 6.81 -5.30
N LYS A 34 -5.38 5.79 -6.04
CA LYS A 34 -4.69 4.49 -6.15
C LYS A 34 -3.40 4.58 -6.96
N TYR A 35 -3.32 5.49 -7.94
CA TYR A 35 -2.08 5.79 -8.65
C TYR A 35 -1.01 6.36 -7.71
N VAL A 36 -1.36 7.36 -6.89
CA VAL A 36 -0.45 7.93 -5.88
C VAL A 36 -0.01 6.84 -4.88
N HIS A 37 -0.99 6.08 -4.37
CA HIS A 37 -0.77 4.99 -3.41
C HIS A 37 0.21 3.92 -3.92
N MET A 38 0.05 3.47 -5.16
CA MET A 38 0.96 2.49 -5.78
C MET A 38 2.34 3.08 -6.06
N SER A 39 2.41 4.24 -6.72
CA SER A 39 3.68 4.83 -7.16
C SER A 39 4.60 5.17 -5.99
N ILE A 40 4.06 5.81 -4.96
CA ILE A 40 4.81 6.13 -3.73
C ILE A 40 5.13 4.84 -2.97
N GLY A 41 4.19 3.90 -2.86
CA GLY A 41 4.41 2.66 -2.12
C GLY A 41 5.49 1.74 -2.70
N ILE A 42 5.50 1.58 -4.02
CA ILE A 42 6.56 0.81 -4.70
C ILE A 42 7.92 1.45 -4.44
N PHE A 43 8.00 2.78 -4.45
CA PHE A 43 9.25 3.47 -4.14
C PHE A 43 9.65 3.30 -2.67
N ILE A 44 8.73 3.49 -1.71
CA ILE A 44 9.00 3.27 -0.28
C ILE A 44 9.46 1.84 0.00
N ALA A 45 8.90 0.85 -0.68
CA ALA A 45 9.33 -0.54 -0.52
C ALA A 45 10.82 -0.77 -0.83
N THR A 46 11.48 0.13 -1.56
CA THR A 46 12.93 0.04 -1.83
C THR A 46 13.81 0.70 -0.77
N TRP A 47 13.23 1.51 0.12
CA TRP A 47 13.98 2.31 1.09
C TRP A 47 14.87 1.52 2.07
N PRO A 48 14.48 0.35 2.62
CA PRO A 48 15.33 -0.31 3.61
C PRO A 48 16.69 -0.73 3.03
N PHE A 49 16.79 -0.92 1.70
CA PHE A 49 18.04 -1.34 1.05
C PHE A 49 19.09 -0.22 0.94
N PHE A 50 18.74 1.03 1.21
CA PHE A 50 19.67 2.16 1.10
C PHE A 50 19.48 3.21 2.22
N MET A 51 18.57 2.97 3.15
CA MET A 51 18.21 3.89 4.22
C MET A 51 17.90 3.14 5.50
N LEU A 52 18.42 3.65 6.62
CA LEU A 52 18.13 3.14 7.96
C LEU A 52 16.64 3.26 8.29
N LEU A 53 16.08 2.26 8.96
CA LEU A 53 14.66 2.22 9.34
C LEU A 53 14.26 3.40 10.22
N GLU A 54 15.14 3.90 11.08
CA GLU A 54 14.89 5.07 11.94
C GLU A 54 14.67 6.36 11.12
N ILE A 55 15.38 6.47 9.98
CA ILE A 55 15.18 7.61 9.07
C ILE A 55 13.83 7.45 8.36
N ILE A 56 13.46 6.23 7.96
CA ILE A 56 12.15 5.93 7.37
C ILE A 56 11.03 6.26 8.36
N GLN A 57 11.18 5.90 9.64
CA GLN A 57 10.25 6.24 10.73
C GLN A 57 10.08 7.75 10.86
N LEU A 58 11.19 8.51 10.89
CA LEU A 58 11.15 9.97 10.99
C LEU A 58 10.41 10.60 9.80
N ILE A 59 10.70 10.14 8.57
CA ILE A 59 10.00 10.59 7.36
C ILE A 59 8.51 10.24 7.44
N GLY A 60 8.17 9.03 7.90
CA GLY A 60 6.78 8.59 8.09
C GLY A 60 6.02 9.46 9.08
N CYS A 61 6.61 9.77 10.24
CA CYS A 61 6.05 10.68 11.23
C CYS A 61 5.81 12.09 10.64
N ALA A 62 6.79 12.62 9.90
CA ALA A 62 6.62 13.90 9.21
C ALA A 62 5.50 13.85 8.16
N ALA A 63 5.41 12.74 7.40
CA ALA A 63 4.37 12.54 6.39
C ALA A 63 2.95 12.49 7.00
N ILE A 64 2.76 11.93 8.20
CA ILE A 64 1.47 11.98 8.92
C ILE A 64 1.05 13.44 9.12
N VAL A 65 1.96 14.27 9.65
CA VAL A 65 1.67 15.70 9.90
C VAL A 65 1.37 16.43 8.60
N VAL A 66 2.20 16.23 7.57
CA VAL A 66 2.03 16.87 6.26
C VAL A 66 0.72 16.47 5.61
N LEU A 67 0.34 15.18 5.62
CA LEU A 67 -0.91 14.71 5.02
C LEU A 67 -2.13 15.15 5.83
N PHE A 68 -2.04 15.21 7.16
CA PHE A 68 -3.10 15.79 7.98
C PHE A 68 -3.34 17.27 7.64
N LEU A 69 -2.27 18.07 7.54
CA LEU A 69 -2.36 19.48 7.12
C LEU A 69 -2.85 19.59 5.66
N SER A 70 -2.35 18.73 4.77
CA SER A 70 -2.77 18.72 3.37
C SER A 70 -4.26 18.40 3.21
N ARG A 71 -4.82 17.53 4.05
CA ARG A 71 -6.26 17.25 4.09
C ARG A 71 -7.05 18.45 4.60
N LYS A 72 -6.56 19.12 5.65
CA LYS A 72 -7.20 20.34 6.20
C LYS A 72 -7.21 21.50 5.21
N PHE A 73 -6.16 21.65 4.42
CA PHE A 73 -5.97 22.76 3.47
C PHE A 73 -6.23 22.40 2.00
N ASN A 74 -6.66 21.16 1.69
CA ASN A 74 -6.92 20.66 0.33
C ASN A 74 -5.76 20.91 -0.66
N ILE A 75 -4.52 20.63 -0.26
CA ILE A 75 -3.33 20.92 -1.08
C ILE A 75 -3.23 19.95 -2.28
N PHE A 76 -3.26 18.65 -2.02
CA PHE A 76 -3.16 17.60 -3.06
C PHE A 76 -4.54 17.05 -3.43
N HIS A 77 -5.07 17.41 -4.59
CA HIS A 77 -6.41 17.01 -5.02
C HIS A 77 -6.43 15.57 -5.50
N ALA A 78 -5.34 15.10 -6.12
CA ALA A 78 -5.20 13.71 -6.57
C ALA A 78 -5.38 12.67 -5.44
N ILE A 79 -5.14 13.07 -4.19
CA ILE A 79 -5.27 12.21 -3.00
C ILE A 79 -6.69 12.28 -2.41
N HIS A 80 -7.26 13.48 -2.34
CA HIS A 80 -8.51 13.75 -1.59
C HIS A 80 -9.78 13.72 -2.44
N ASP A 81 -9.67 13.71 -3.78
CA ASP A 81 -10.81 13.69 -4.71
C ASP A 81 -11.50 12.31 -4.74
N VAL A 82 -12.10 11.89 -3.62
CA VAL A 82 -12.86 10.65 -3.48
C VAL A 82 -14.20 10.92 -2.80
N LYS A 83 -15.28 10.34 -3.35
CA LYS A 83 -16.66 10.60 -2.90
C LYS A 83 -17.01 10.00 -1.53
N ARG A 84 -16.27 8.97 -1.09
CA ARG A 84 -16.52 8.24 0.16
C ARG A 84 -15.65 8.76 1.28
N THR A 85 -16.10 8.64 2.51
CA THR A 85 -15.26 8.86 3.69
C THR A 85 -14.17 7.80 3.75
N THR A 86 -12.91 8.23 3.83
CA THR A 86 -11.77 7.35 4.06
C THR A 86 -10.68 8.07 4.86
N TYR A 87 -9.91 7.31 5.63
CA TYR A 87 -8.74 7.78 6.38
C TYR A 87 -7.44 7.15 5.87
N GLY A 88 -7.51 6.49 4.71
CA GLY A 88 -6.39 5.69 4.20
C GLY A 88 -5.13 6.51 3.88
N ASP A 89 -5.26 7.81 3.62
CA ASP A 89 -4.14 8.75 3.45
C ASP A 89 -3.33 8.98 4.73
N ILE A 90 -3.98 8.99 5.91
CA ILE A 90 -3.31 9.10 7.21
C ILE A 90 -2.87 7.72 7.72
N LEU A 91 -3.70 6.69 7.50
CA LEU A 91 -3.38 5.32 7.88
C LEU A 91 -2.16 4.78 7.11
N TYR A 92 -1.95 5.21 5.87
CA TYR A 92 -0.82 4.79 5.06
C TYR A 92 0.55 5.12 5.68
N PRO A 93 0.91 6.41 5.93
CA PRO A 93 2.19 6.73 6.57
C PRO A 93 2.28 6.19 8.00
N LEU A 94 1.15 6.06 8.73
CA LEU A 94 1.12 5.39 10.02
C LEU A 94 1.57 3.92 9.90
N SER A 95 1.08 3.20 8.89
CA SER A 95 1.53 1.84 8.59
C SER A 95 3.01 1.80 8.24
N ILE A 96 3.52 2.74 7.45
CA ILE A 96 4.96 2.79 7.15
C ILE A 96 5.78 2.90 8.43
N VAL A 97 5.41 3.79 9.36
CA VAL A 97 6.07 3.93 10.66
C VAL A 97 6.05 2.61 11.44
N LEU A 98 4.89 1.97 11.55
CA LEU A 98 4.76 0.70 12.28
C LEU A 98 5.55 -0.44 11.63
N ILE A 99 5.52 -0.56 10.30
CA ILE A 99 6.31 -1.57 9.59
C ILE A 99 7.80 -1.32 9.83
N SER A 100 8.27 -0.06 9.77
CA SER A 100 9.68 0.25 10.07
C SER A 100 10.09 0.03 11.53
N LEU A 101 9.14 -0.05 12.46
CA LEU A 101 9.41 -0.42 13.86
C LEU A 101 9.42 -1.93 14.05
N LEU A 102 8.57 -2.66 13.31
CA LEU A 102 8.32 -4.08 13.52
C LEU A 102 9.18 -4.98 12.63
N ALA A 103 9.47 -4.58 11.40
CA ALA A 103 10.15 -5.44 10.43
C ALA A 103 11.56 -5.83 10.90
N GLN A 104 11.81 -7.13 11.03
CA GLN A 104 13.11 -7.65 11.49
C GLN A 104 14.18 -7.65 10.39
N THR A 105 13.77 -7.59 9.13
CA THR A 105 14.66 -7.62 7.97
C THR A 105 14.12 -6.73 6.85
N ASP A 106 15.02 -6.26 5.98
CA ASP A 106 14.70 -5.36 4.88
C ASP A 106 13.63 -5.95 3.95
N TRP A 107 13.73 -7.23 3.62
CA TRP A 107 12.78 -7.89 2.73
C TRP A 107 11.38 -7.96 3.32
N ILE A 108 11.24 -8.10 4.64
CA ILE A 108 9.94 -8.09 5.33
C ILE A 108 9.32 -6.70 5.26
N PHE A 109 10.11 -5.66 5.51
CA PHE A 109 9.65 -4.27 5.34
C PHE A 109 9.13 -4.06 3.92
N SER A 110 9.94 -4.39 2.92
CA SER A 110 9.59 -4.23 1.52
C SER A 110 8.31 -5.00 1.16
N LEU A 111 8.16 -6.24 1.62
CA LEU A 111 7.01 -7.06 1.30
C LEU A 111 5.73 -6.51 1.93
N ALA A 112 5.77 -6.08 3.19
CA ALA A 112 4.63 -5.47 3.87
C ALA A 112 4.17 -4.18 3.18
N VAL A 113 5.10 -3.34 2.74
CA VAL A 113 4.78 -2.11 1.97
C VAL A 113 4.24 -2.44 0.58
N LEU A 114 4.77 -3.46 -0.10
CA LEU A 114 4.25 -3.89 -1.40
C LEU A 114 2.84 -4.48 -1.30
N PHE A 115 2.53 -5.25 -0.25
CA PHE A 115 1.17 -5.74 0.03
C PHE A 115 0.18 -4.61 0.29
N LEU A 116 0.62 -3.56 0.97
CA LEU A 116 -0.15 -2.33 1.13
C LEU A 116 -0.40 -1.65 -0.21
N ALA A 117 0.62 -1.54 -1.08
CA ALA A 117 0.57 -0.71 -2.27
C ALA A 117 -0.05 -1.38 -3.51
N VAL A 118 0.47 -2.55 -3.91
CA VAL A 118 0.28 -3.11 -5.25
C VAL A 118 -1.04 -3.89 -5.40
N PRO A 119 -1.36 -4.89 -4.57
CA PRO A 119 -2.59 -5.67 -4.70
C PRO A 119 -3.85 -4.79 -4.63
N ASP A 120 -3.88 -3.87 -3.67
CA ASP A 120 -4.97 -2.92 -3.46
C ASP A 120 -5.17 -1.97 -4.67
N GLY A 121 -4.08 -1.40 -5.17
CA GLY A 121 -4.13 -0.54 -6.35
C GLY A 121 -4.63 -1.26 -7.60
N MET A 122 -4.15 -2.49 -7.84
CA MET A 122 -4.55 -3.29 -9.00
C MET A 122 -5.98 -3.80 -8.89
N ALA A 123 -6.43 -4.19 -7.69
CA ALA A 123 -7.80 -4.57 -7.41
C ALA A 123 -8.79 -3.44 -7.74
N ALA A 124 -8.45 -2.20 -7.37
CA ALA A 124 -9.27 -1.03 -7.67
C ALA A 124 -9.37 -0.77 -9.18
N ILE A 125 -8.27 -0.91 -9.92
CA ILE A 125 -8.23 -0.72 -11.39
C ILE A 125 -9.09 -1.79 -12.09
N ALA A 126 -8.85 -3.06 -11.78
CA ALA A 126 -9.56 -4.17 -12.40
C ALA A 126 -11.05 -4.17 -12.02
N GLY A 127 -11.38 -3.93 -10.75
CA GLY A 127 -12.76 -3.84 -10.27
C GLY A 127 -13.55 -2.73 -10.95
N LYS A 128 -12.94 -1.56 -11.17
CA LYS A 128 -13.61 -0.46 -11.88
C LYS A 128 -13.83 -0.75 -13.38
N LYS A 129 -12.86 -1.39 -14.05
CA LYS A 129 -12.93 -1.68 -15.49
C LYS A 129 -13.82 -2.88 -15.84
N LEU A 130 -13.76 -3.94 -15.03
CA LEU A 130 -14.32 -5.26 -15.35
C LEU A 130 -15.41 -5.73 -14.37
N GLY A 131 -15.50 -5.11 -13.19
CA GLY A 131 -16.35 -5.58 -12.10
C GLY A 131 -17.85 -5.31 -12.27
N ASN A 132 -18.24 -4.25 -13.01
CA ASN A 132 -19.65 -3.93 -13.27
C ASN A 132 -20.43 -5.05 -13.99
N LYS A 133 -19.74 -5.99 -14.65
CA LYS A 133 -20.34 -7.11 -15.37
C LYS A 133 -20.41 -8.43 -14.57
N HIS A 134 -19.70 -8.53 -13.44
CA HIS A 134 -19.44 -9.81 -12.76
C HIS A 134 -19.78 -9.81 -11.26
N GLY A 135 -20.75 -8.99 -10.86
CA GLY A 135 -21.26 -8.94 -9.49
C GLY A 135 -20.56 -7.91 -8.61
N ASN A 136 -21.37 -7.11 -7.92
CA ASN A 136 -20.93 -6.14 -6.92
C ASN A 136 -21.22 -6.70 -5.53
N ILE A 137 -20.25 -6.57 -4.63
CA ILE A 137 -20.41 -6.85 -3.20
C ILE A 137 -20.46 -5.48 -2.51
N ASN A 138 -21.58 -5.16 -1.89
CA ASN A 138 -21.68 -3.95 -1.09
C ASN A 138 -21.26 -4.28 0.34
N VAL A 139 -20.11 -3.77 0.76
CA VAL A 139 -19.60 -3.91 2.12
C VAL A 139 -19.33 -2.51 2.67
N TRP A 140 -19.95 -2.15 3.79
CA TRP A 140 -19.75 -0.84 4.46
C TRP A 140 -19.83 0.38 3.52
N ASN A 141 -20.87 0.47 2.69
CA ASN A 141 -21.06 1.53 1.68
C ASN A 141 -19.93 1.66 0.64
N SER A 142 -19.10 0.62 0.50
CA SER A 142 -18.08 0.51 -0.54
C SER A 142 -18.47 -0.59 -1.53
N LYS A 143 -18.39 -0.27 -2.83
CA LYS A 143 -18.59 -1.25 -3.91
C LYS A 143 -17.31 -2.05 -4.11
N LYS A 144 -17.29 -3.28 -3.64
CA LYS A 144 -16.25 -4.28 -3.92
C LYS A 144 -16.72 -5.18 -5.05
N THR A 145 -15.81 -5.89 -5.70
CA THR A 145 -16.14 -6.76 -6.85
C THR A 145 -15.33 -8.04 -6.76
N ILE A 146 -15.91 -9.16 -7.20
CA ILE A 146 -15.21 -10.45 -7.23
C ILE A 146 -13.94 -10.34 -8.08
N VAL A 147 -14.02 -9.63 -9.22
CA VAL A 147 -12.86 -9.36 -10.08
C VAL A 147 -11.77 -8.60 -9.34
N GLY A 148 -12.14 -7.62 -8.53
CA GLY A 148 -11.20 -6.88 -7.68
C GLY A 148 -10.48 -7.81 -6.69
N THR A 149 -11.23 -8.65 -5.97
CA THR A 149 -10.66 -9.60 -5.00
C THR A 149 -9.76 -10.65 -5.68
N CYS A 150 -10.17 -11.22 -6.83
CA CYS A 150 -9.31 -12.13 -7.59
C CYS A 150 -8.03 -11.44 -8.07
N THR A 151 -8.13 -10.18 -8.51
CA THR A 151 -6.97 -9.38 -8.91
C THR A 151 -6.06 -9.10 -7.72
N TYR A 152 -6.63 -8.76 -6.55
CA TYR A 152 -5.88 -8.59 -5.32
C TYR A 152 -5.04 -9.83 -5.03
N VAL A 153 -5.68 -11.01 -4.96
CA VAL A 153 -5.01 -12.27 -4.65
C VAL A 153 -3.90 -12.58 -5.66
N LEU A 154 -4.15 -12.40 -6.96
CA LEU A 154 -3.14 -12.59 -8.00
C LEU A 154 -1.92 -11.69 -7.77
N PHE A 155 -2.12 -10.39 -7.55
CA PHE A 155 -1.02 -9.46 -7.34
C PHE A 155 -0.33 -9.65 -5.98
N ALA A 156 -1.04 -10.11 -4.96
CA ALA A 156 -0.44 -10.50 -3.69
C ALA A 156 0.51 -11.70 -3.86
N TYR A 157 0.17 -12.69 -4.69
CA TYR A 157 1.11 -13.75 -5.06
C TYR A 157 2.32 -13.25 -5.86
N ILE A 158 2.13 -12.31 -6.78
CA ILE A 158 3.26 -11.66 -7.48
C ILE A 158 4.18 -10.96 -6.48
N VAL A 159 3.62 -10.25 -5.50
CA VAL A 159 4.38 -9.61 -4.43
C VAL A 159 5.17 -10.64 -3.62
N ILE A 160 4.58 -11.78 -3.24
CA ILE A 160 5.34 -12.88 -2.61
C ILE A 160 6.50 -13.34 -3.50
N GLY A 161 6.27 -13.44 -4.81
CA GLY A 161 7.32 -13.74 -5.80
C GLY A 161 8.48 -12.76 -5.74
N VAL A 162 8.21 -11.46 -5.57
CA VAL A 162 9.25 -10.44 -5.31
C VAL A 162 9.99 -10.75 -4.01
N GLY A 163 9.27 -11.09 -2.93
CA GLY A 163 9.84 -11.51 -1.64
C GLY A 163 10.86 -12.65 -1.75
N LEU A 164 10.60 -13.64 -2.60
CA LEU A 164 11.53 -14.73 -2.90
C LEU A 164 12.85 -14.23 -3.51
N LEU A 165 12.83 -13.14 -4.27
CA LEU A 165 14.00 -12.59 -4.96
C LEU A 165 14.81 -11.62 -4.10
N ILE A 166 14.18 -10.95 -3.13
CA ILE A 166 14.79 -9.84 -2.37
C ILE A 166 15.25 -10.22 -0.96
N GLY A 167 15.32 -11.52 -0.63
CA GLY A 167 15.89 -12.01 0.63
C GLY A 167 15.03 -13.01 1.41
N GLY A 168 13.74 -13.16 1.05
CA GLY A 168 12.80 -14.05 1.75
C GLY A 168 12.85 -15.52 1.31
N LYS A 169 13.75 -15.91 0.39
CA LYS A 169 13.74 -17.25 -0.25
C LYS A 169 13.65 -18.40 0.75
N ASN A 170 14.59 -18.48 1.70
CA ASN A 170 14.66 -19.60 2.63
C ASN A 170 13.41 -19.68 3.51
N THR A 171 13.00 -18.54 4.09
CA THR A 171 11.82 -18.45 4.95
C THR A 171 10.53 -18.82 4.20
N LEU A 172 10.31 -18.25 3.02
CA LEU A 172 9.07 -18.45 2.26
C LEU A 172 8.98 -19.88 1.70
N VAL A 173 10.09 -20.45 1.21
CA VAL A 173 10.11 -21.83 0.70
C VAL A 173 9.86 -22.85 1.81
N SER A 174 10.49 -22.67 2.98
CA SER A 174 10.27 -23.55 4.14
C SER A 174 8.87 -23.44 4.73
N ASN A 175 8.13 -22.37 4.42
CA ASN A 175 6.79 -22.09 4.96
C ASN A 175 5.73 -21.99 3.85
N ALA A 176 5.75 -22.91 2.89
CA ALA A 176 4.88 -22.91 1.71
C ALA A 176 3.37 -22.82 2.05
N GLY A 177 2.91 -23.42 3.15
CA GLY A 177 1.52 -23.31 3.59
C GLY A 177 1.10 -21.86 3.88
N ILE A 178 1.97 -21.08 4.53
CA ILE A 178 1.68 -19.68 4.87
C ILE A 178 1.78 -18.79 3.62
N VAL A 179 2.68 -19.12 2.69
CA VAL A 179 2.74 -18.47 1.37
C VAL A 179 1.41 -18.56 0.63
N VAL A 180 0.71 -19.69 0.71
CA VAL A 180 -0.62 -19.87 0.09
C VAL A 180 -1.71 -19.12 0.87
N LEU A 181 -1.67 -19.13 2.20
CA LEU A 181 -2.73 -18.55 3.02
C LEU A 181 -2.68 -17.02 3.11
N LEU A 182 -1.49 -16.42 3.16
CA LEU A 182 -1.32 -14.99 3.43
C LEU A 182 -2.04 -14.08 2.39
N PRO A 183 -1.96 -14.32 1.07
CA PRO A 183 -2.74 -13.57 0.07
C PRO A 183 -4.26 -13.69 0.26
N LEU A 184 -4.74 -14.85 0.71
CA LEU A 184 -6.17 -15.09 0.94
C LEU A 184 -6.66 -14.33 2.19
N VAL A 185 -5.89 -14.40 3.27
CA VAL A 185 -6.20 -13.67 4.52
C VAL A 185 -6.20 -12.17 4.27
N THR A 186 -5.19 -11.65 3.58
CA THR A 186 -5.09 -10.21 3.27
C THR A 186 -6.18 -9.74 2.31
N ALA A 187 -6.62 -10.57 1.37
CA ALA A 187 -7.78 -10.28 0.53
C ALA A 187 -9.08 -10.20 1.34
N ILE A 188 -9.27 -11.06 2.35
CA ILE A 188 -10.42 -10.97 3.26
C ILE A 188 -10.37 -9.64 4.02
N LEU A 189 -9.20 -9.25 4.55
CA LEU A 189 -9.01 -7.97 5.23
C LEU A 189 -9.35 -6.78 4.31
N GLU A 190 -8.94 -6.81 3.04
CA GLU A 190 -9.27 -5.77 2.05
C GLU A 190 -10.78 -5.61 1.85
N VAL A 191 -11.52 -6.72 1.81
CA VAL A 191 -12.96 -6.72 1.57
C VAL A 191 -13.72 -6.22 2.81
N ILE A 192 -13.33 -6.66 4.00
CA ILE A 192 -14.09 -6.37 5.23
C ILE A 192 -13.71 -5.04 5.87
N SER A 193 -12.55 -4.46 5.55
CA SER A 193 -12.05 -3.24 6.20
C SER A 193 -12.83 -1.99 5.74
N PRO A 194 -13.57 -1.32 6.63
CA PRO A 194 -14.27 -0.09 6.28
C PRO A 194 -13.33 1.11 6.24
N TYR A 195 -13.75 2.19 5.59
CA TYR A 195 -13.11 3.52 5.65
C TYR A 195 -11.62 3.59 5.27
N GLY A 196 -11.06 2.58 4.60
CA GLY A 196 -9.64 2.52 4.28
C GLY A 196 -8.77 1.88 5.38
N LEU A 197 -9.37 1.18 6.35
CA LEU A 197 -8.64 0.46 7.40
C LEU A 197 -7.75 -0.65 6.86
N ASP A 198 -7.98 -1.13 5.65
CA ASP A 198 -7.11 -2.04 4.90
C ASP A 198 -5.70 -1.47 4.74
N ASN A 199 -5.56 -0.14 4.62
CA ASN A 199 -4.26 0.52 4.59
C ASN A 199 -3.46 0.35 5.89
N PHE A 200 -4.09 -0.13 6.97
CA PHE A 200 -3.49 -0.42 8.27
C PHE A 200 -3.43 -1.91 8.57
N THR A 201 -4.56 -2.61 8.44
CA THR A 201 -4.69 -4.01 8.82
C THR A 201 -3.86 -4.95 7.95
N VAL A 202 -3.85 -4.74 6.62
CA VAL A 202 -3.12 -5.57 5.67
C VAL A 202 -1.61 -5.56 5.94
N PRO A 203 -0.91 -4.42 5.89
CA PRO A 203 0.55 -4.41 6.12
C PRO A 203 0.92 -4.91 7.52
N LEU A 204 0.10 -4.64 8.53
CA LEU A 204 0.35 -5.10 9.89
C LEU A 204 0.28 -6.63 10.00
N VAL A 205 -0.73 -7.26 9.41
CA VAL A 205 -0.82 -8.73 9.38
C VAL A 205 0.34 -9.34 8.60
N VAL A 206 0.75 -8.72 7.49
CA VAL A 206 1.90 -9.18 6.69
C VAL A 206 3.20 -9.11 7.48
N VAL A 207 3.53 -7.96 8.08
CA VAL A 207 4.79 -7.79 8.84
C VAL A 207 4.85 -8.74 10.04
N LEU A 208 3.76 -8.88 10.78
CA LEU A 208 3.69 -9.76 11.95
C LEU A 208 3.81 -11.23 11.56
N THR A 209 3.12 -11.64 10.50
CA THR A 209 3.16 -13.02 10.02
C THR A 209 4.55 -13.38 9.54
N LEU A 210 5.19 -12.54 8.73
CA LEU A 210 6.52 -12.83 8.19
C LEU A 210 7.60 -12.83 9.28
N ASN A 211 7.53 -11.90 10.24
CA ASN A 211 8.43 -11.89 11.39
C ASN A 211 8.33 -13.19 12.21
N ALA A 212 7.11 -13.72 12.39
CA ALA A 212 6.89 -14.97 13.11
C ALA A 212 7.51 -16.20 12.41
N LEU A 213 7.86 -16.09 11.12
CA LEU A 213 8.55 -17.14 10.36
C LEU A 213 10.07 -16.98 10.35
N THR A 214 10.57 -15.82 10.75
CA THR A 214 12.01 -15.53 10.85
C THR A 214 12.54 -15.57 12.28
N ALA A 215 11.65 -15.58 13.28
CA ALA A 215 11.97 -15.78 14.69
C ALA A 215 12.34 -17.24 14.99
#